data_AF-A0A0Q8EFS2-F1
#
_entry.id   AF-A0A0Q8EFS2-F1
#
_cell.length_a   1.000
_cell.length_b   1.000
_cell.length_c   1.000
_cell.angle_alpha   90.00
_cell.angle_beta   90.00
_cell.angle_gamma   90.00
#
_symmetry.space_group_name_H-M   'P 1'
#
loop_
_entity.id
_entity.type
_entity.pdbx_description
1 polymer ?
#
loop_
_entity_poly.entity_id
_entity_poly.type
_entity_poly.pdbx_seq_one_letter_code
_entity_poly.pdbx_strand_id
1 'polypeptide(L)'
;MQYALVDGRRQEPSPGAPGVCETCGSAMVAKCGPRLMHHWAHASRRDCDPWWENETPWHRAWKALFPESCREISHVAPNGEIHRADIKTPAGIVIEVQHSSMTDGERLSRERFYGNLVWVINGSTFVDNFQIHHMLPDPTSDIAQDLIWYPAAPRMEGANRGIFLRLSECLKQNPLATKKAPGGGFIHPLRDIEREVSQVYRGHHQYVWIRPRRTWLDATCPVYIDFGQDWLARLDIYDETGLPCIYRVRKRTFLHDAMVETEARSIATRSSPIDENTQSAS
;
A
#
# COMPACT_ATOMS: atom_id res chain seq x y z
N MET A 1 -10.82 18.45 -8.92
CA MET A 1 -11.76 17.39 -8.53
C MET A 1 -12.31 16.75 -9.79
N GLN A 2 -12.59 15.45 -9.74
CA GLN A 2 -13.26 14.71 -10.81
C GLN A 2 -14.74 15.04 -10.87
N TYR A 3 -15.40 15.22 -9.72
CA TYR A 3 -16.85 15.40 -9.65
C TYR A 3 -17.25 16.75 -9.03
N ALA A 4 -18.42 17.24 -9.46
CA ALA A 4 -19.17 18.33 -8.83
C ALA A 4 -20.67 18.06 -8.97
N LEU A 5 -21.50 18.79 -8.23
CA LEU A 5 -22.95 18.75 -8.37
C LEU A 5 -23.38 19.67 -9.53
N VAL A 6 -24.00 19.08 -10.55
CA VAL A 6 -24.65 19.77 -11.67
C VAL A 6 -26.12 19.33 -11.65
N ASP A 7 -27.02 20.30 -11.45
CA ASP A 7 -28.47 20.05 -11.24
C ASP A 7 -28.76 19.04 -10.12
N GLY A 8 -27.99 19.14 -9.02
CA GLY A 8 -28.10 18.24 -7.87
C GLY A 8 -27.58 16.82 -8.11
N ARG A 9 -27.00 16.55 -9.29
CA ARG A 9 -26.41 15.26 -9.64
C ARG A 9 -24.90 15.35 -9.72
N ARG A 10 -24.23 14.34 -9.20
CA ARG A 10 -22.77 14.24 -9.24
C ARG A 10 -22.31 13.90 -10.65
N GLN A 11 -21.55 14.80 -11.27
CA GLN A 11 -21.17 14.71 -12.68
C GLN A 11 -19.71 15.10 -12.91
N GLU A 12 -19.11 14.48 -13.92
CA GLU A 12 -17.83 14.90 -14.47
C GLU A 12 -17.95 16.24 -15.21
N PRO A 13 -16.85 16.99 -15.35
CA PRO A 13 -16.85 18.29 -16.02
C PRO A 13 -17.13 18.17 -17.52
N SER A 14 -18.13 18.93 -17.99
CA SER A 14 -18.38 19.18 -19.41
C SER A 14 -18.11 20.65 -19.77
N PRO A 15 -17.64 20.96 -21.00
CA PRO A 15 -17.29 22.32 -21.38
C PRO A 15 -18.40 23.33 -21.10
N GLY A 16 -18.08 24.38 -20.34
CA GLY A 16 -19.00 25.48 -20.01
C GLY A 16 -20.06 25.15 -18.95
N ALA A 17 -20.11 23.92 -18.42
CA ALA A 17 -21.09 23.57 -17.40
C ALA A 17 -20.81 24.29 -16.07
N PRO A 18 -21.85 24.85 -15.42
CA PRO A 18 -21.76 25.28 -14.04
C PRO A 18 -21.83 24.07 -13.10
N GLY A 19 -21.12 24.12 -11.99
CA GLY A 19 -21.18 23.10 -10.95
C GLY A 19 -21.06 23.69 -9.56
N VAL A 20 -21.39 22.88 -8.56
CA VAL A 20 -21.29 23.21 -7.14
C VAL A 20 -20.43 22.18 -6.44
N CYS A 21 -19.51 22.64 -5.59
CA CYS A 21 -18.66 21.76 -4.78
C CYS A 21 -19.51 21.01 -3.77
N GLU A 22 -19.45 19.68 -3.80
CA GLU A 22 -20.18 18.81 -2.87
C GLU A 22 -19.70 18.97 -1.42
N THR A 23 -18.45 19.39 -1.22
CA THR A 23 -17.85 19.55 0.11
C THR A 23 -18.26 20.87 0.78
N CYS A 24 -18.20 22.00 0.05
CA CYS A 24 -18.38 23.34 0.65
C CYS A 24 -19.54 24.16 0.06
N GLY A 25 -20.24 23.65 -0.95
CA GLY A 25 -21.35 24.33 -1.61
C GLY A 25 -20.94 25.52 -2.50
N SER A 26 -19.64 25.79 -2.67
CA SER A 26 -19.17 26.91 -3.49
C SER A 26 -19.24 26.60 -4.99
N ALA A 27 -19.39 27.64 -5.80
CA ALA A 27 -19.43 27.53 -7.26
C ALA A 27 -18.11 26.97 -7.82
N MET A 28 -18.23 26.11 -8.83
CA MET A 28 -17.13 25.48 -9.54
C MET A 28 -17.21 25.77 -11.04
N VAL A 29 -16.04 25.75 -11.69
CA VAL A 29 -15.88 25.94 -13.13
C VAL A 29 -15.30 24.67 -13.73
N ALA A 30 -15.94 24.16 -14.78
CA ALA A 30 -15.42 23.05 -15.57
C ALA A 30 -14.17 23.50 -16.35
N LYS A 31 -13.03 22.86 -16.07
CA LYS A 31 -11.80 23.01 -16.86
C LYS A 31 -11.75 21.85 -17.84
N CYS A 32 -11.99 22.16 -19.12
CA CYS A 32 -11.99 21.19 -20.21
C CYS A 32 -11.03 21.64 -21.31
N GLY A 33 -10.40 20.70 -22.00
CA GLY A 33 -9.54 21.01 -23.13
C GLY A 33 -8.57 19.88 -23.48
N PRO A 34 -8.03 19.88 -24.71
CA PRO A 34 -7.22 18.77 -25.23
C PRO A 34 -5.84 18.62 -24.58
N ARG A 35 -5.40 19.62 -23.80
CA ARG A 35 -4.06 19.65 -23.17
C ARG A 35 -4.10 19.43 -21.66
N LEU A 36 -5.28 19.21 -21.08
CA LEU A 36 -5.45 19.06 -19.64
C LEU A 36 -6.45 17.95 -19.35
N MET A 37 -6.25 17.25 -18.23
CA MET A 37 -7.26 16.34 -17.73
C MET A 37 -8.48 17.15 -17.29
N HIS A 38 -9.65 16.80 -17.81
CA HIS A 38 -10.87 17.52 -17.46
C HIS A 38 -11.11 17.41 -15.94
N HIS A 39 -11.29 18.55 -15.29
CA HIS A 39 -11.52 18.62 -13.85
C HIS A 39 -12.41 19.80 -13.48
N TRP A 40 -13.08 19.69 -12.34
CA TRP A 40 -13.71 20.82 -11.67
C TRP A 40 -12.70 21.56 -10.81
N ALA A 41 -12.72 22.88 -10.90
CA ALA A 41 -11.97 23.79 -10.05
C ALA A 41 -12.93 24.77 -9.36
N HIS A 42 -12.62 25.17 -8.13
CA HIS A 42 -13.34 26.26 -7.48
C HIS A 42 -13.27 27.53 -8.33
N ALA A 43 -14.37 28.27 -8.42
CA ALA A 43 -14.40 29.56 -9.11
C ALA A 43 -13.49 30.59 -8.41
N SER A 44 -13.36 30.48 -7.09
CA SER A 44 -12.38 31.22 -6.29
C SER A 44 -10.99 30.57 -6.37
N ARG A 45 -9.92 31.34 -6.13
CA ARG A 45 -8.54 30.82 -6.12
C ARG A 45 -8.20 29.90 -4.94
N ARG A 46 -9.07 29.78 -3.93
CA ARG A 46 -8.82 28.93 -2.77
C ARG A 46 -9.57 27.63 -2.94
N ASP A 47 -8.87 26.51 -2.80
CA ASP A 47 -9.53 25.23 -2.61
C ASP A 47 -10.12 25.17 -1.19
N CYS A 48 -11.21 24.43 -1.03
CA CYS A 48 -11.89 24.27 0.25
C CYS A 48 -11.25 23.17 1.12
N ASP A 49 -10.45 22.29 0.51
CA ASP A 49 -9.75 21.22 1.22
C ASP A 49 -8.23 21.52 1.25
N PRO A 50 -7.62 21.71 2.43
CA PRO A 50 -6.18 21.96 2.53
C PRO A 50 -5.32 20.74 2.12
N TRP A 51 -5.91 19.55 2.04
CA TRP A 51 -5.24 18.33 1.54
C TRP A 51 -5.35 18.14 0.03
N TRP A 52 -5.92 19.13 -0.66
CA TRP A 52 -6.03 19.10 -2.10
C TRP A 52 -4.66 19.06 -2.79
N GLU A 53 -4.49 18.12 -3.71
CA GLU A 53 -3.35 18.02 -4.61
C GLU A 53 -3.81 18.02 -6.08
N ASN A 54 -2.88 18.35 -6.99
CA ASN A 54 -3.13 18.21 -8.42
C ASN A 54 -3.21 16.73 -8.79
N GLU A 55 -4.31 16.36 -9.44
CA GLU A 55 -4.55 14.98 -9.86
C GLU A 55 -3.73 14.62 -11.11
N THR A 56 -3.00 13.50 -11.04
CA THR A 56 -2.24 12.95 -12.17
C THR A 56 -3.02 11.87 -12.91
N PRO A 57 -2.66 11.50 -14.16
CA PRO A 57 -3.26 10.37 -14.86
C PRO A 57 -3.23 9.06 -14.08
N TRP A 58 -2.12 8.79 -13.38
CA TRP A 58 -1.99 7.60 -12.52
C TRP A 58 -2.97 7.66 -11.34
N HIS A 59 -3.12 8.82 -10.70
CA HIS A 59 -4.04 9.03 -9.58
C HIS A 59 -5.50 8.84 -10.01
N ARG A 60 -5.91 9.45 -11.14
CA ARG A 60 -7.25 9.27 -11.72
C ARG A 60 -7.52 7.81 -12.10
N ALA A 61 -6.54 7.14 -12.72
CA ALA A 61 -6.66 5.74 -13.09
C ALA A 61 -6.87 4.83 -11.87
N TRP A 62 -6.19 5.11 -10.76
CA TRP A 62 -6.40 4.39 -9.49
C TRP A 62 -7.81 4.57 -8.93
N LYS A 63 -8.31 5.80 -8.86
CA LYS A 63 -9.71 6.06 -8.45
C LYS A 63 -10.71 5.34 -9.35
N ALA A 64 -10.44 5.31 -10.66
CA ALA A 64 -11.30 4.68 -11.65
C ALA A 64 -11.47 3.16 -11.47
N LEU A 65 -10.60 2.49 -10.69
CA LEU A 65 -10.73 1.08 -10.35
C LEU A 65 -11.90 0.79 -9.39
N PHE A 66 -12.45 1.81 -8.73
CA PHE A 66 -13.57 1.70 -7.80
C PHE A 66 -14.86 2.25 -8.42
N PRO A 67 -16.06 1.84 -7.97
CA PRO A 67 -17.32 2.46 -8.41
C PRO A 67 -17.36 3.97 -8.13
N GLU A 68 -18.10 4.74 -8.94
CA GLU A 68 -18.18 6.21 -8.78
C GLU A 68 -18.69 6.65 -7.39
N SER A 69 -19.58 5.85 -6.80
CA SER A 69 -20.10 6.05 -5.44
C SER A 69 -19.04 5.97 -4.35
N CYS A 70 -17.84 5.48 -4.66
CA CYS A 70 -16.73 5.37 -3.73
C CYS A 70 -15.67 6.47 -3.94
N ARG A 71 -15.67 7.15 -5.08
CA ARG A 71 -14.59 8.08 -5.46
C ARG A 71 -14.86 9.48 -4.93
N GLU A 72 -13.84 10.18 -4.42
CA GLU A 72 -13.91 11.59 -4.03
C GLU A 72 -15.01 11.87 -2.97
N ILE A 73 -15.13 11.02 -1.96
CA ILE A 73 -16.21 11.09 -0.96
C ILE A 73 -15.82 11.98 0.22
N SER A 74 -16.66 12.97 0.52
CA SER A 74 -16.50 13.82 1.69
C SER A 74 -16.67 13.01 2.98
N HIS A 75 -15.72 13.16 3.90
CA HIS A 75 -15.75 12.63 5.25
C HIS A 75 -15.84 13.80 6.23
N VAL A 76 -16.80 13.75 7.14
CA VAL A 76 -17.01 14.76 8.18
C VAL A 76 -16.63 14.15 9.52
N ALA A 77 -15.62 14.72 10.18
CA ALA A 77 -15.24 14.32 11.52
C ALA A 77 -16.22 14.84 12.58
N PRO A 78 -16.24 14.28 13.80
CA PRO A 78 -17.15 14.71 14.86
C PRO A 78 -17.05 16.19 15.26
N ASN A 79 -15.89 16.82 15.04
CA ASN A 79 -15.64 18.24 15.27
C ASN A 79 -16.16 19.15 14.13
N GLY A 80 -16.74 18.58 13.07
CA GLY A 80 -17.21 19.30 11.89
C GLY A 80 -16.15 19.57 10.83
N GLU A 81 -14.91 19.12 11.01
CA GLU A 81 -13.85 19.17 10.00
C GLU A 81 -14.22 18.24 8.83
N ILE A 82 -14.03 18.73 7.59
CA ILE A 82 -14.43 18.01 6.38
C ILE A 82 -13.24 17.88 5.45
N HIS A 83 -12.93 16.64 5.06
CA HIS A 83 -11.95 16.33 4.03
C HIS A 83 -12.52 15.35 3.02
N ARG A 84 -11.97 15.36 1.82
CA ARG A 84 -12.41 14.49 0.74
C ARG A 84 -11.42 13.34 0.56
N ALA A 85 -11.89 12.13 0.80
CA ALA A 85 -11.12 10.92 0.53
C ALA A 85 -11.03 10.66 -0.97
N ASP A 86 -9.88 10.21 -1.46
CA ASP A 86 -9.75 9.76 -2.84
C ASP A 86 -10.73 8.62 -3.15
N ILE A 87 -10.77 7.61 -2.27
CA ILE A 87 -11.72 6.51 -2.30
C ILE A 87 -12.22 6.23 -0.87
N LYS A 88 -13.52 6.03 -0.71
CA LYS A 88 -14.15 5.51 0.51
C LYS A 88 -15.12 4.40 0.13
N THR A 89 -14.85 3.18 0.57
CA THR A 89 -15.66 2.01 0.20
C THR A 89 -16.92 1.91 1.08
N PRO A 90 -17.97 1.19 0.65
CA PRO A 90 -19.19 1.01 1.44
C PRO A 90 -18.94 0.31 2.78
N ALA A 91 -17.88 -0.52 2.87
CA ALA A 91 -17.45 -1.18 4.09
C ALA A 91 -16.72 -0.25 5.07
N GLY A 92 -16.46 1.01 4.66
CA GLY A 92 -15.87 2.04 5.52
C GLY A 92 -14.36 2.16 5.43
N ILE A 93 -13.69 1.43 4.53
CA ILE A 93 -12.26 1.58 4.27
C ILE A 93 -12.03 2.85 3.44
N VAL A 94 -11.12 3.70 3.89
CA VAL A 94 -10.63 4.86 3.15
C VAL A 94 -9.33 4.48 2.47
N ILE A 95 -9.16 4.86 1.21
CA ILE A 95 -7.92 4.70 0.46
C ILE A 95 -7.49 6.07 -0.04
N GLU A 96 -6.28 6.47 0.35
CA GLU A 96 -5.61 7.67 -0.16
C GLU A 96 -4.50 7.25 -1.12
N VAL A 97 -4.52 7.84 -2.31
CA VAL A 97 -3.62 7.48 -3.40
C VAL A 97 -2.58 8.58 -3.56
N GLN A 98 -1.35 8.31 -3.13
CA GLN A 98 -0.31 9.34 -3.04
C GLN A 98 0.74 9.21 -4.15
N HIS A 99 0.84 10.26 -4.97
CA HIS A 99 1.92 10.40 -5.95
C HIS A 99 3.07 11.30 -5.44
N SER A 100 2.72 12.40 -4.77
CA SER A 100 3.65 13.44 -4.34
C SER A 100 4.38 13.06 -3.05
N SER A 101 5.38 13.86 -2.67
CA SER A 101 5.98 13.75 -1.33
C SER A 101 4.98 14.24 -0.27
N MET A 102 4.84 13.49 0.81
CA MET A 102 4.03 13.86 1.96
C MET A 102 4.94 14.06 3.18
N THR A 103 4.60 15.03 4.03
CA THR A 103 5.31 15.22 5.32
C THR A 103 4.76 14.26 6.38
N ASP A 104 5.56 13.95 7.40
CA ASP A 104 5.10 13.09 8.51
C ASP A 104 3.93 13.72 9.26
N GLY A 105 3.93 15.05 9.44
CA GLY A 105 2.84 15.77 10.09
C GLY A 105 1.52 15.66 9.33
N GLU A 106 1.58 15.78 8.00
CA GLU A 106 0.41 15.61 7.14
C GLU A 106 -0.09 14.16 7.13
N ARG A 107 0.81 13.18 6.96
CA ARG A 107 0.46 11.75 7.03
C ARG A 107 -0.24 11.42 8.35
N LEU A 108 0.34 11.82 9.49
CA LEU A 108 -0.23 11.56 10.81
C LEU A 108 -1.59 12.25 10.99
N SER A 109 -1.77 13.45 10.44
CA SER A 109 -3.06 14.15 10.46
C SER A 109 -4.13 13.34 9.72
N ARG A 110 -3.83 12.90 8.49
CA ARG A 110 -4.74 12.10 7.67
C ARG A 110 -5.05 10.73 8.28
N GLU A 111 -4.04 10.03 8.80
CA GLU A 111 -4.21 8.74 9.49
C GLU A 111 -5.13 8.86 10.71
N ARG A 112 -4.95 9.90 11.54
CA ARG A 112 -5.80 10.14 12.71
C ARG A 112 -7.23 10.54 12.33
N PHE A 113 -7.37 11.35 11.29
CA PHE A 113 -8.66 11.85 10.83
C PHE A 113 -9.54 10.71 10.29
N TYR A 114 -8.99 9.85 9.41
CA TYR A 114 -9.77 8.79 8.79
C TYR A 114 -9.87 7.52 9.64
N GLY A 115 -8.82 7.16 10.39
CA GLY A 115 -8.75 5.94 11.20
C GLY A 115 -8.63 4.65 10.38
N ASN A 116 -9.64 4.32 9.57
CA ASN A 116 -9.71 3.11 8.75
C ASN A 116 -9.07 3.32 7.36
N LEU A 117 -7.81 3.76 7.35
CA LEU A 117 -7.09 4.24 6.17
C LEU A 117 -6.11 3.20 5.61
N VAL A 118 -5.99 3.17 4.29
CA VAL A 118 -4.91 2.53 3.53
C VAL A 118 -4.23 3.55 2.62
N TRP A 119 -2.90 3.45 2.52
CA TRP A 119 -2.11 4.20 1.54
C TRP A 119 -1.81 3.36 0.31
N VAL A 120 -2.07 3.91 -0.87
CA VAL A 120 -1.54 3.39 -2.15
C VAL A 120 -0.58 4.42 -2.72
N ILE A 121 0.72 4.11 -2.76
CA ILE A 121 1.75 5.07 -3.14
C ILE A 121 2.34 4.74 -4.51
N ASN A 122 2.64 5.79 -5.28
CA ASN A 122 3.24 5.64 -6.60
C ASN A 122 4.74 5.29 -6.50
N GLY A 123 5.07 4.05 -6.80
CA GLY A 123 6.44 3.52 -6.81
C GLY A 123 7.27 3.93 -8.01
N SER A 124 6.67 4.46 -9.08
CA SER A 124 7.38 4.73 -10.35
C SER A 124 8.54 5.71 -10.19
N THR A 125 8.43 6.63 -9.22
CA THR A 125 9.44 7.68 -8.97
C THR A 125 10.66 7.19 -8.18
N PHE A 126 10.63 5.97 -7.63
CA PHE A 126 11.72 5.41 -6.84
C PHE A 126 11.98 3.92 -7.10
N VAL A 127 11.41 3.36 -8.18
CA VAL A 127 11.56 1.95 -8.54
C VAL A 127 13.03 1.52 -8.65
N ASP A 128 13.88 2.37 -9.25
CA ASP A 128 15.32 2.10 -9.38
C ASP A 128 16.07 2.05 -8.03
N ASN A 129 15.47 2.64 -6.99
CA ASN A 129 16.00 2.65 -5.63
C ASN A 129 15.36 1.57 -4.75
N PHE A 130 14.42 0.77 -5.27
CA PHE A 130 13.72 -0.26 -4.51
C PHE A 130 14.05 -1.65 -5.05
N GLN A 131 14.92 -2.36 -4.32
CA GLN A 131 15.44 -3.66 -4.73
C GLN A 131 14.74 -4.76 -3.95
N ILE A 132 14.09 -5.69 -4.65
CA ILE A 132 13.46 -6.86 -4.04
C ILE A 132 14.44 -8.01 -4.10
N HIS A 133 14.72 -8.62 -2.96
CA HIS A 133 15.68 -9.70 -2.80
C HIS A 133 14.98 -11.06 -2.66
N HIS A 134 15.66 -12.00 -2.02
CA HIS A 134 15.22 -13.38 -1.89
C HIS A 134 13.83 -13.51 -1.22
N MET A 135 13.16 -14.61 -1.53
CA MET A 135 11.89 -14.97 -0.91
C MET A 135 12.07 -15.31 0.57
N LEU A 136 11.01 -15.10 1.32
CA LEU A 136 10.86 -15.52 2.71
C LEU A 136 9.68 -16.51 2.79
N PRO A 137 9.78 -17.56 3.63
CA PRO A 137 8.65 -18.48 3.84
C PRO A 137 7.44 -17.75 4.45
N ASP A 138 6.29 -18.40 4.53
CA ASP A 138 5.19 -17.89 5.37
C ASP A 138 5.69 -17.70 6.80
N PRO A 139 5.59 -16.50 7.41
CA PRO A 139 6.06 -16.25 8.76
C PRO A 139 5.39 -17.16 9.79
N THR A 140 4.21 -17.70 9.51
CA THR A 140 3.50 -18.63 10.41
C THR A 140 3.94 -20.10 10.28
N SER A 141 4.79 -20.43 9.29
CA SER A 141 5.25 -21.80 9.06
C SER A 141 6.33 -22.25 10.06
N ASP A 142 6.37 -23.55 10.36
CA ASP A 142 7.36 -24.14 11.27
C ASP A 142 8.80 -23.85 10.85
N ILE A 143 9.10 -23.89 9.55
CA ILE A 143 10.42 -23.52 9.04
C ILE A 143 10.73 -22.07 9.38
N ALA A 144 9.82 -21.12 9.13
CA ALA A 144 10.05 -19.71 9.43
C ALA A 144 10.31 -19.44 10.92
N GLN A 145 9.69 -20.22 11.81
CA GLN A 145 9.92 -20.12 13.25
C GLN A 145 11.35 -20.51 13.65
N ASP A 146 12.02 -21.36 12.88
CA ASP A 146 13.41 -21.76 13.10
C ASP A 146 14.44 -20.85 12.40
N LEU A 147 14.04 -20.00 11.45
CA LEU A 147 14.99 -19.18 10.69
C LEU A 147 15.22 -17.80 11.33
N ILE A 148 16.48 -17.37 11.35
CA ILE A 148 16.91 -16.02 11.71
C ILE A 148 17.66 -15.44 10.51
N TRP A 149 16.99 -14.61 9.72
CA TRP A 149 17.56 -14.05 8.49
C TRP A 149 18.55 -12.92 8.77
N TYR A 150 19.63 -12.87 7.99
CA TYR A 150 20.44 -11.65 7.93
C TYR A 150 19.73 -10.60 7.05
N PRO A 151 19.65 -9.34 7.50
CA PRO A 151 19.01 -8.28 6.72
C PRO A 151 19.74 -8.04 5.39
N ALA A 152 18.97 -7.98 4.30
CA ALA A 152 19.46 -7.51 3.02
C ALA A 152 19.92 -6.04 3.13
N ALA A 153 21.00 -5.69 2.44
CA ALA A 153 21.57 -4.35 2.48
C ALA A 153 22.42 -4.05 1.23
N PRO A 154 22.66 -2.76 0.90
CA PRO A 154 23.53 -2.41 -0.22
C PRO A 154 24.90 -3.08 -0.12
N ARG A 155 25.33 -3.75 -1.20
CA ARG A 155 26.62 -4.45 -1.33
C ARG A 155 26.81 -5.68 -0.40
N MET A 156 25.75 -6.18 0.24
CA MET A 156 25.78 -7.38 1.07
C MET A 156 25.32 -8.62 0.29
N GLU A 157 26.08 -9.04 -0.72
CA GLU A 157 25.68 -10.11 -1.67
C GLU A 157 25.21 -11.41 -0.99
N GLY A 158 25.85 -11.84 0.11
CA GLY A 158 25.41 -13.01 0.87
C GLY A 158 24.01 -12.84 1.44
N ALA A 159 23.77 -11.77 2.19
CA ALA A 159 22.45 -11.46 2.75
C ALA A 159 21.40 -11.22 1.66
N ASN A 160 21.78 -10.55 0.57
CA ASN A 160 20.90 -10.26 -0.56
C ASN A 160 20.46 -11.54 -1.32
N ARG A 161 21.24 -12.63 -1.23
CA ARG A 161 20.89 -13.96 -1.75
C ARG A 161 20.21 -14.85 -0.71
N GLY A 162 20.05 -14.36 0.51
CA GLY A 162 19.51 -15.10 1.65
C GLY A 162 20.59 -15.93 2.34
N ILE A 163 21.01 -15.46 3.50
CA ILE A 163 21.72 -16.26 4.50
C ILE A 163 20.98 -16.14 5.83
N PHE A 164 21.03 -17.19 6.62
CA PHE A 164 20.28 -17.28 7.88
C PHE A 164 21.04 -18.12 8.91
N LEU A 165 20.65 -18.00 10.18
CA LEU A 165 20.95 -18.95 11.25
C LEU A 165 19.70 -19.80 11.53
N ARG A 166 19.89 -20.98 12.11
CA ARG A 166 18.79 -21.76 12.70
C ARG A 166 18.72 -21.53 14.20
N LEU A 167 17.56 -21.13 14.70
CA LEU A 167 17.33 -20.92 16.13
C LEU A 167 17.59 -22.22 16.93
N SER A 168 17.17 -23.37 16.38
CA SER A 168 17.43 -24.68 16.96
C SER A 168 18.93 -25.02 17.09
N GLU A 169 19.79 -24.49 16.22
CA GLU A 169 21.25 -24.62 16.34
C GLU A 169 21.81 -23.65 17.37
N CYS A 170 21.32 -22.41 17.39
CA CYS A 170 21.68 -21.42 18.39
C CYS A 170 21.38 -21.94 19.81
N LEU A 171 20.20 -22.54 20.01
CA LEU A 171 19.75 -23.09 21.30
C LEU A 171 20.63 -24.23 21.83
N LYS A 172 21.28 -25.00 20.94
CA LYS A 172 22.24 -26.04 21.36
C LYS A 172 23.51 -25.45 21.98
N GLN A 173 23.91 -24.25 21.55
CA GLN A 173 25.10 -23.56 22.04
C GLN A 173 24.78 -22.64 23.21
N ASN A 174 23.62 -21.99 23.17
CA ASN A 174 23.13 -21.08 24.20
C ASN A 174 21.63 -21.36 24.46
N PRO A 175 21.27 -22.02 25.58
CA PRO A 175 19.87 -22.30 25.92
C PRO A 175 18.97 -21.07 26.08
N LEU A 176 19.54 -19.87 26.23
CA LEU A 176 18.81 -18.60 26.31
C LEU A 176 18.73 -17.86 24.96
N ALA A 177 19.18 -18.50 23.87
CA ALA A 177 19.12 -17.91 22.53
C ALA A 177 17.68 -17.57 22.13
N THR A 178 17.52 -16.42 21.48
CA THR A 178 16.26 -16.00 20.85
C THR A 178 16.55 -15.51 19.45
N LYS A 179 15.53 -15.31 18.59
CA LYS A 179 15.77 -14.73 17.26
C LYS A 179 16.44 -13.35 17.32
N LYS A 180 16.16 -12.54 18.35
CA LYS A 180 16.78 -11.22 18.57
C LYS A 180 18.20 -11.29 19.14
N ALA A 181 18.52 -12.39 19.83
CA ALA A 181 19.81 -12.60 20.48
C ALA A 181 20.24 -14.06 20.27
N PRO A 182 20.67 -14.44 19.05
CA PRO A 182 20.99 -15.82 18.73
C PRO A 182 22.18 -16.36 19.53
N GLY A 183 23.17 -15.52 19.83
CA GLY A 183 24.30 -15.88 20.70
C GLY A 183 25.18 -17.03 20.21
N GLY A 184 25.07 -17.43 18.93
CA GLY A 184 25.81 -18.54 18.32
C GLY A 184 25.16 -19.00 17.01
N GLY A 185 25.50 -20.22 16.57
CA GLY A 185 24.92 -20.87 15.38
C GLY A 185 25.81 -20.83 14.13
N PHE A 186 25.40 -21.59 13.10
CA PHE A 186 26.08 -21.62 11.80
C PHE A 186 25.29 -20.82 10.76
N ILE A 187 26.01 -20.14 9.88
CA ILE A 187 25.41 -19.39 8.76
C ILE A 187 25.16 -20.35 7.61
N HIS A 188 23.90 -20.44 7.18
CA HIS A 188 23.44 -21.25 6.07
C HIS A 188 22.93 -20.37 4.92
N PRO A 189 23.21 -20.71 3.65
CA PRO A 189 22.61 -20.06 2.49
C PRO A 189 21.20 -20.57 2.20
N LEU A 190 20.32 -19.71 1.66
CA LEU A 190 18.94 -20.05 1.28
C LEU A 190 18.85 -21.27 0.36
N ARG A 191 19.82 -21.45 -0.55
CA ARG A 191 19.85 -22.58 -1.50
C ARG A 191 19.79 -23.95 -0.81
N ASP A 192 20.21 -24.05 0.46
CA ASP A 192 20.19 -25.30 1.21
C ASP A 192 18.77 -25.68 1.67
N ILE A 193 17.83 -24.72 1.70
CA ILE A 193 16.44 -24.90 2.13
C ILE A 193 15.41 -24.37 1.11
N GLU A 194 15.84 -24.01 -0.09
CA GLU A 194 15.02 -23.31 -1.09
C GLU A 194 13.72 -24.06 -1.42
N ARG A 195 13.78 -25.39 -1.48
CA ARG A 195 12.61 -26.25 -1.71
C ARG A 195 11.58 -26.15 -0.58
N GLU A 196 12.04 -26.20 0.67
CA GLU A 196 11.16 -26.12 1.85
C GLU A 196 10.51 -24.74 1.94
N VAL A 197 11.30 -23.68 1.72
CA VAL A 197 10.80 -22.30 1.67
C VAL A 197 9.76 -22.14 0.57
N SER A 198 10.01 -22.67 -0.63
CA SER A 198 9.10 -22.57 -1.77
C SER A 198 7.75 -23.24 -1.52
N GLN A 199 7.71 -24.35 -0.76
CA GLN A 199 6.46 -25.07 -0.44
C GLN A 199 5.52 -24.27 0.45
N VAL A 200 6.07 -23.42 1.33
CA VAL A 200 5.30 -22.57 2.24
C VAL A 200 5.33 -21.11 1.82
N TYR A 201 5.83 -20.78 0.63
CA TYR A 201 5.95 -19.40 0.18
C TYR A 201 4.57 -18.79 -0.10
N ARG A 202 4.34 -17.57 0.40
CA ARG A 202 3.07 -16.83 0.24
C ARG A 202 3.19 -15.48 -0.44
N GLY A 203 4.40 -14.98 -0.69
CA GLY A 203 4.60 -13.64 -1.26
C GLY A 203 5.59 -12.76 -0.51
N HIS A 204 6.16 -13.22 0.61
CA HIS A 204 7.09 -12.42 1.43
C HIS A 204 8.48 -12.34 0.79
N HIS A 205 9.08 -11.16 0.78
CA HIS A 205 10.44 -10.93 0.30
C HIS A 205 11.16 -9.91 1.17
N GLN A 206 12.47 -10.10 1.37
CA GLN A 206 13.31 -8.99 1.81
C GLN A 206 13.42 -7.94 0.70
N TYR A 207 13.61 -6.68 1.10
CA TYR A 207 13.88 -5.61 0.17
C TYR A 207 14.94 -4.66 0.72
N VAL A 208 15.59 -3.93 -0.18
CA VAL A 208 16.45 -2.80 0.14
C VAL A 208 15.89 -1.57 -0.55
N TRP A 209 15.52 -0.55 0.22
CA TRP A 209 15.10 0.74 -0.31
C TRP A 209 16.20 1.78 -0.07
N ILE A 210 16.90 2.13 -1.14
CA ILE A 210 17.97 3.13 -1.15
C ILE A 210 17.34 4.52 -1.00
N ARG A 211 17.78 5.29 0.00
CA ARG A 211 17.18 6.60 0.36
C ARG A 211 15.67 6.47 0.57
N PRO A 212 15.24 5.66 1.55
CA PRO A 212 13.83 5.36 1.74
C PRO A 212 13.06 6.62 2.11
N ARG A 213 11.83 6.73 1.61
CA ARG A 213 10.89 7.74 2.07
C ARG A 213 10.35 7.32 3.43
N ARG A 214 11.04 7.74 4.50
CA ARG A 214 10.75 7.33 5.90
C ARG A 214 9.30 7.54 6.30
N THR A 215 8.65 8.59 5.80
CA THR A 215 7.21 8.84 6.01
C THR A 215 6.34 7.60 5.78
N TRP A 216 6.66 6.76 4.80
CA TRP A 216 5.92 5.53 4.53
C TRP A 216 6.34 4.34 5.37
N LEU A 217 7.59 4.29 5.84
CA LEU A 217 8.06 3.26 6.76
C LEU A 217 7.51 3.48 8.17
N ASP A 218 7.29 4.74 8.54
CA ASP A 218 6.74 5.16 9.84
C ASP A 218 5.20 5.24 9.83
N ALA A 219 4.57 4.80 8.74
CA ALA A 219 3.12 4.76 8.59
C ALA A 219 2.48 3.84 9.65
N THR A 220 1.42 4.31 10.31
CA THR A 220 0.69 3.45 11.26
C THR A 220 -0.37 2.61 10.53
N CYS A 221 -0.80 3.07 9.36
CA CYS A 221 -1.74 2.40 8.48
C CYS A 221 -1.02 1.52 7.44
N PRO A 222 -1.69 0.51 6.85
CA PRO A 222 -1.13 -0.28 5.76
C PRO A 222 -0.69 0.58 4.58
N VAL A 223 0.50 0.30 4.05
CA VAL A 223 1.06 0.98 2.87
C VAL A 223 1.31 -0.03 1.77
N TYR A 224 0.75 0.26 0.59
CA TYR A 224 0.91 -0.51 -0.63
C TYR A 224 1.62 0.33 -1.68
N ILE A 225 2.70 -0.21 -2.25
CA ILE A 225 3.46 0.45 -3.33
C ILE A 225 3.04 -0.14 -4.66
N ASP A 226 2.62 0.73 -5.59
CA ASP A 226 2.36 0.36 -6.97
C ASP A 226 3.57 0.68 -7.86
N PHE A 227 4.24 -0.36 -8.34
CA PHE A 227 5.33 -0.26 -9.33
C PHE A 227 4.84 -0.37 -10.79
N GLY A 228 3.53 -0.28 -11.03
CA GLY A 228 2.94 -0.42 -12.36
C GLY A 228 2.73 -1.86 -12.83
N GLN A 229 2.88 -2.84 -11.93
CA GLN A 229 2.70 -4.27 -12.20
C GLN A 229 1.25 -4.71 -11.92
N ASP A 230 0.93 -6.00 -12.09
CA ASP A 230 -0.37 -6.58 -11.70
C ASP A 230 -0.47 -6.87 -10.18
N TRP A 231 0.57 -6.52 -9.42
CA TRP A 231 0.67 -6.69 -7.97
C TRP A 231 1.16 -5.40 -7.28
N LEU A 232 0.97 -5.34 -5.97
CA LEU A 232 1.35 -4.27 -5.06
C LEU A 232 2.33 -4.81 -4.01
N ALA A 233 3.34 -4.01 -3.64
CA ALA A 233 4.20 -4.33 -2.51
C ALA A 233 3.58 -3.75 -1.23
N ARG A 234 3.01 -4.59 -0.37
CA ARG A 234 2.64 -4.16 0.98
C ARG A 234 3.90 -4.10 1.83
N LEU A 235 4.21 -2.95 2.42
CA LEU A 235 5.31 -2.82 3.37
C LEU A 235 4.92 -3.51 4.68
N ASP A 236 5.80 -4.35 5.22
CA ASP A 236 5.52 -5.15 6.42
C ASP A 236 6.78 -5.42 7.26
N ILE A 237 6.57 -5.92 8.47
CA ILE A 237 7.62 -6.46 9.33
C ILE A 237 7.45 -7.98 9.37
N TYR A 238 8.48 -8.70 8.94
CA TYR A 238 8.36 -10.13 8.68
C TYR A 238 8.11 -10.97 9.93
N ASP A 239 8.88 -10.74 10.99
CA ASP A 239 8.79 -11.47 12.24
C ASP A 239 9.28 -10.62 13.43
N GLU A 240 9.39 -11.23 14.61
CA GLU A 240 9.75 -10.54 15.83
C GLU A 240 11.12 -9.88 15.79
N THR A 241 12.02 -10.25 14.87
CA THR A 241 13.33 -9.61 14.72
C THR A 241 13.24 -8.16 14.25
N GLY A 242 12.09 -7.73 13.72
CA GLY A 242 11.92 -6.43 13.11
C GLY A 242 12.41 -6.36 11.67
N LEU A 243 12.63 -7.51 11.02
CA LEU A 243 13.12 -7.60 9.64
C LEU A 243 12.13 -6.96 8.67
N PRO A 244 12.49 -5.85 7.98
CA PRO A 244 11.63 -5.25 6.97
C PRO A 244 11.43 -6.19 5.79
N CYS A 245 10.19 -6.37 5.38
CA CYS A 245 9.85 -7.14 4.19
C CYS A 245 8.76 -6.46 3.39
N ILE A 246 8.54 -7.00 2.19
CA ILE A 246 7.30 -6.76 1.47
C ILE A 246 6.47 -8.04 1.44
N TYR A 247 5.16 -7.88 1.42
CA TYR A 247 4.21 -8.90 1.01
C TYR A 247 3.66 -8.55 -0.37
N ARG A 248 3.85 -9.42 -1.36
CA ARG A 248 3.34 -9.23 -2.72
C ARG A 248 1.85 -9.54 -2.78
N VAL A 249 1.04 -8.52 -3.07
CA VAL A 249 -0.42 -8.63 -3.13
C VAL A 249 -0.89 -8.44 -4.57
N ARG A 250 -1.67 -9.37 -5.12
CA ARG A 250 -2.27 -9.18 -6.45
C ARG A 250 -3.24 -7.98 -6.42
N LYS A 251 -3.20 -7.09 -7.41
CA LYS A 251 -4.09 -5.92 -7.48
C LYS A 251 -5.56 -6.32 -7.41
N ARG A 252 -5.95 -7.42 -8.07
CA ARG A 252 -7.32 -7.95 -8.01
C ARG A 252 -7.77 -8.29 -6.59
N THR A 253 -6.87 -8.87 -5.78
CA THR A 253 -7.14 -9.23 -4.39
C THR A 253 -7.29 -7.97 -3.55
N PHE A 254 -6.38 -6.99 -3.72
CA PHE A 254 -6.49 -5.70 -3.05
C PHE A 254 -7.83 -5.00 -3.34
N LEU A 255 -8.21 -4.92 -4.62
CA LEU A 255 -9.46 -4.25 -5.04
C LEU A 255 -10.70 -4.96 -4.49
N HIS A 256 -10.72 -6.29 -4.53
CA HIS A 256 -11.80 -7.09 -3.96
C HIS A 256 -11.90 -6.86 -2.45
N ASP A 257 -10.81 -7.08 -1.71
CA ASP A 257 -10.80 -7.03 -0.26
C ASP A 257 -11.12 -5.63 0.25
N ALA A 258 -10.65 -4.58 -0.43
CA ALA A 258 -11.00 -3.20 -0.08
C ALA A 258 -12.50 -2.91 -0.12
N MET A 259 -13.26 -3.64 -0.95
CA MET A 259 -14.71 -3.50 -1.08
C MET A 259 -15.51 -4.33 -0.07
N VAL A 260 -14.92 -5.39 0.50
CA VAL A 260 -15.65 -6.37 1.33
C VAL A 260 -15.16 -6.47 2.77
N GLU A 261 -13.89 -6.18 3.03
CA GLU A 261 -13.36 -6.16 4.39
C GLU A 261 -13.78 -4.86 5.10
N THR A 262 -14.00 -4.95 6.40
CA THR A 262 -14.40 -3.80 7.23
C THR A 262 -13.22 -3.02 7.78
N GLU A 263 -12.04 -3.63 7.82
CA GLU A 263 -10.82 -3.03 8.34
C GLU A 263 -9.72 -2.98 7.28
N ALA A 264 -9.09 -1.82 7.13
CA ALA A 264 -7.97 -1.56 6.26
C ALA A 264 -6.84 -2.59 6.39
N ARG A 265 -6.58 -3.04 7.62
CA ARG A 265 -5.52 -4.03 7.94
C ARG A 265 -5.87 -5.44 7.47
N SER A 266 -7.14 -5.74 7.24
CA SER A 266 -7.60 -7.07 6.80
C SER A 266 -7.42 -7.29 5.30
N ILE A 267 -7.13 -6.25 4.52
CA ILE A 267 -6.87 -6.37 3.08
C ILE A 267 -5.67 -7.30 2.84
N ALA A 268 -5.87 -8.31 1.98
CA ALA A 268 -4.87 -9.28 1.60
C ALA A 268 -4.24 -10.02 2.79
N THR A 269 -5.02 -10.32 3.82
CA THR A 269 -4.60 -11.15 4.96
C THR A 269 -5.07 -12.60 4.84
N ARG A 270 -6.20 -12.85 4.17
CA ARG A 270 -6.73 -14.19 3.97
C ARG A 270 -5.98 -14.86 2.83
N SER A 271 -5.29 -15.95 3.13
CA SER A 271 -4.71 -16.83 2.12
C SER A 271 -5.86 -17.48 1.34
N SER A 272 -6.35 -16.83 0.28
CA SER A 272 -7.25 -17.52 -0.63
C SER A 272 -6.43 -18.61 -1.31
N PRO A 273 -6.82 -19.91 -1.23
CA PRO A 273 -6.24 -20.90 -2.11
C PRO A 273 -6.46 -20.43 -3.54
N ILE A 274 -5.41 -20.46 -4.34
CA ILE A 274 -5.48 -20.12 -5.76
C ILE A 274 -6.40 -21.15 -6.40
N ASP A 275 -7.54 -20.73 -6.96
CA ASP A 275 -8.25 -21.52 -7.95
C ASP A 275 -7.35 -21.66 -9.19
N GLU A 276 -6.57 -22.73 -9.21
CA GLU A 276 -6.01 -23.28 -10.44
C GLU A 276 -7.10 -24.10 -11.13
N ASN A 277 -7.94 -23.46 -11.95
CA ASN A 277 -8.41 -24.06 -13.21
C ASN A 277 -9.25 -23.08 -14.04
N THR A 278 -8.58 -22.39 -14.97
CA THR A 278 -9.20 -22.12 -16.27
C THR A 278 -8.16 -22.34 -17.36
N GLN A 279 -7.78 -23.61 -17.56
CA GLN A 279 -7.26 -24.11 -18.82
C GLN A 279 -7.91 -25.45 -19.14
N SER A 280 -9.03 -25.39 -19.84
CA SER A 280 -9.47 -26.41 -20.81
C SER A 280 -10.67 -25.87 -21.57
N ALA A 281 -10.39 -25.07 -22.60
CA ALA A 281 -11.27 -24.94 -23.74
C ALA A 281 -10.51 -25.49 -24.93
N SER A 282 -10.87 -26.71 -25.31
CA SER A 282 -10.76 -27.26 -26.66
C SER A 282 -11.48 -26.39 -27.67
#